data_AF-A0A1T4NQR2-F1
#
_entry.id   AF-A0A1T4NQR2-F1
#
_cell.length_a   1.000
_cell.length_b   1.000
_cell.length_c   1.000
_cell.angle_alpha   90.00
_cell.angle_beta   90.00
_cell.angle_gamma   90.00
#
_symmetry.space_group_name_H-M   'P 1'
#
loop_
_entity.id
_entity.type
_entity.pdbx_description
1 polymer ?
#
loop_
_entity_poly.entity_id
_entity_poly.type
_entity_poly.pdbx_seq_one_letter_code
_entity_poly.pdbx_strand_id
1 'polypeptide(L)'
;MISAIGAALPRLDTARVDSAGSIGTTSMPGATQGTPATDFSSVLKEVAADAVDTMKSAEATSIQGIKGQASTQAVVDAVMQAERTLQTAVALRDKVVAAYQEMSRMSI
;
A
#
# COMPACT_ATOMS: atom_id res chain seq x y z
N MET A 1 15.97 4.13 -49.28
CA MET A 1 16.20 2.81 -48.66
C MET A 1 15.84 2.89 -47.20
N ILE A 2 14.91 2.03 -46.79
CA ILE A 2 14.28 1.91 -45.47
C ILE A 2 15.07 0.88 -44.65
N SER A 3 15.07 1.06 -43.31
CA SER A 3 15.30 0.07 -42.25
C SER A 3 16.55 0.29 -41.39
N ALA A 4 16.32 0.80 -40.18
CA ALA A 4 16.97 0.35 -38.94
C ALA A 4 16.22 0.92 -37.72
N ILE A 5 14.94 0.55 -37.56
CA ILE A 5 14.28 0.58 -36.24
C ILE A 5 14.63 -0.77 -35.62
N GLY A 6 15.69 -0.82 -34.82
CA GLY A 6 16.22 -2.05 -34.26
C GLY A 6 16.75 -1.82 -32.85
N ALA A 7 16.15 -2.55 -31.92
CA ALA A 7 16.59 -2.79 -30.54
C ALA A 7 16.30 -1.68 -29.51
N ALA A 8 15.13 -1.77 -28.88
CA ALA A 8 15.00 -1.79 -27.41
C ALA A 8 13.51 -1.80 -27.02
N LEU A 9 12.84 -2.94 -27.15
CA LEU A 9 11.61 -3.19 -26.40
C LEU A 9 11.96 -4.22 -25.33
N PRO A 10 11.77 -3.92 -24.03
CA PRO A 10 11.80 -4.95 -23.01
C PRO A 10 10.61 -5.89 -23.25
N ARG A 11 10.90 -7.15 -23.55
CA ARG A 11 9.88 -8.19 -23.62
C ARG A 11 9.30 -8.38 -22.22
N LEU A 12 8.03 -8.04 -22.04
CA LEU A 12 7.26 -8.48 -20.89
C LEU A 12 7.20 -10.01 -20.95
N ASP A 13 7.94 -10.62 -20.04
CA ASP A 13 7.89 -12.04 -19.73
C ASP A 13 6.53 -12.32 -19.04
N THR A 14 5.56 -12.75 -19.85
CA THR A 14 4.24 -13.22 -19.39
C THR A 14 4.28 -14.69 -18.95
N ALA A 15 5.44 -15.17 -18.48
CA ALA A 15 5.66 -16.58 -18.10
C ALA A 15 5.47 -16.88 -16.60
N ARG A 16 4.68 -16.07 -15.88
CA ARG A 16 4.07 -16.46 -14.60
C ARG A 16 2.55 -16.54 -14.71
N VAL A 17 2.19 -17.34 -15.70
CA VAL A 17 0.97 -18.14 -15.83
C VAL A 17 0.82 -19.02 -14.58
N ASP A 18 -0.37 -18.95 -13.99
CA ASP A 18 -1.17 -20.15 -13.70
C ASP A 18 -0.58 -21.14 -12.69
N SER A 19 -0.78 -20.85 -11.39
CA SER A 19 -0.79 -21.86 -10.33
C SER A 19 -1.53 -21.33 -9.11
N ALA A 20 -2.85 -21.14 -9.21
CA ALA A 20 -3.79 -21.25 -8.08
C ALA A 20 -5.25 -21.14 -8.56
N GLY A 21 -5.62 -21.90 -9.60
CA GLY A 21 -6.98 -22.07 -10.07
C GLY A 21 -7.37 -23.54 -10.06
N SER A 22 -7.59 -24.11 -8.87
CA SER A 22 -8.23 -25.42 -8.64
C SER A 22 -8.43 -25.53 -7.11
N ILE A 23 -9.54 -25.91 -6.47
CA ILE A 23 -10.72 -26.70 -6.85
C ILE A 23 -11.83 -26.28 -5.85
N GLY A 24 -13.07 -26.24 -6.31
CA GLY A 24 -14.22 -26.10 -5.42
C GLY A 24 -14.45 -27.31 -4.50
N THR A 25 -15.53 -27.18 -3.73
CA THR A 25 -16.24 -28.21 -2.97
C THR A 25 -15.90 -28.37 -1.49
N THR A 26 -16.85 -27.90 -0.68
CA THR A 26 -17.44 -28.57 0.49
C THR A 26 -16.51 -29.24 1.49
N SER A 27 -16.42 -28.71 2.71
CA SER A 27 -16.84 -29.36 3.97
C SER A 27 -16.55 -28.47 5.19
N MET A 28 -17.59 -28.07 5.94
CA MET A 28 -17.50 -27.79 7.39
C MET A 28 -17.32 -29.13 8.14
N PRO A 29 -17.11 -29.16 9.47
CA PRO A 29 -16.31 -28.31 10.38
C PRO A 29 -15.38 -29.17 11.27
N GLY A 30 -14.20 -28.67 11.67
CA GLY A 30 -13.45 -29.33 12.75
C GLY A 30 -11.93 -29.19 12.69
N ALA A 31 -11.43 -28.40 13.65
CA ALA A 31 -10.15 -28.53 14.36
C ALA A 31 -8.84 -28.83 13.59
N THR A 32 -7.97 -27.82 13.63
CA THR A 32 -6.53 -27.88 13.94
C THR A 32 -5.59 -28.62 12.99
N GLN A 33 -4.88 -27.84 12.18
CA GLN A 33 -3.43 -28.00 12.02
C GLN A 33 -2.80 -26.64 11.68
N GLY A 34 -1.76 -26.29 12.43
CA GLY A 34 -1.16 -24.96 12.44
C GLY A 34 -0.51 -24.58 11.12
N THR A 35 -1.06 -23.56 10.48
CA THR A 35 -0.27 -22.60 9.72
C THR A 35 0.41 -21.71 10.76
N PRO A 36 1.71 -21.36 10.66
CA PRO A 36 2.25 -20.24 11.42
C PRO A 36 1.40 -19.06 11.00
N ALA A 37 0.44 -18.67 11.85
CA ALA A 37 -0.34 -17.49 11.63
C ALA A 37 0.69 -16.37 11.59
N THR A 38 0.94 -15.79 10.42
CA THR A 38 1.73 -14.58 10.32
C THR A 38 1.11 -13.60 11.29
N ASP A 39 1.74 -13.43 12.44
CA ASP A 39 1.17 -12.66 13.53
C ASP A 39 0.87 -11.26 12.99
N PHE A 40 -0.35 -10.79 13.18
CA PHE A 40 -0.75 -9.45 12.75
C PHE A 40 0.22 -8.37 13.24
N SER A 41 0.84 -8.60 14.41
CA SER A 41 1.89 -7.73 14.95
C SER A 41 3.17 -7.69 14.10
N SER A 42 3.51 -8.78 13.44
CA SER A 42 4.65 -8.88 12.52
C SER A 42 4.36 -8.14 11.22
N VAL A 43 3.16 -8.30 10.67
CA VAL A 43 2.70 -7.54 9.49
C VAL A 43 2.68 -6.05 9.81
N LEU A 44 2.18 -5.66 10.99
CA LEU A 44 2.14 -4.26 11.40
C LEU A 44 3.54 -3.67 11.62
N LYS A 45 4.48 -4.46 12.16
CA LYS A 45 5.89 -4.05 12.27
C LYS A 45 6.55 -3.84 10.92
N GLU A 46 6.28 -4.71 9.97
CA GLU A 46 6.83 -4.62 8.61
C GLU A 46 6.28 -3.40 7.88
N VAL A 47 4.96 -3.17 7.96
CA VAL A 47 4.32 -1.95 7.44
C VAL A 47 4.88 -0.68 8.11
N ALA A 48 5.13 -0.72 9.43
CA ALA A 48 5.72 0.42 10.13
C ALA A 48 7.19 0.68 9.71
N ALA A 49 7.98 -0.37 9.48
CA ALA A 49 9.34 -0.25 8.99
C ALA A 49 9.37 0.34 7.57
N ASP A 50 8.50 -0.16 6.68
CA ASP A 50 8.37 0.35 5.32
C ASP A 50 7.92 1.82 5.29
N ALA A 51 7.04 2.23 6.21
CA ALA A 51 6.62 3.62 6.34
C ALA A 51 7.79 4.55 6.71
N VAL A 52 8.67 4.12 7.63
CA VAL A 52 9.86 4.89 8.03
C VAL A 52 10.85 5.00 6.86
N ASP A 53 11.11 3.92 6.14
CA ASP A 53 12.01 3.94 4.99
C ASP A 53 11.46 4.80 3.85
N THR A 54 10.14 4.74 3.61
CA THR A 54 9.47 5.60 2.64
C THR A 54 9.60 7.08 3.02
N MET A 55 9.43 7.41 4.30
CA MET A 55 9.54 8.79 4.79
C MET A 55 10.98 9.32 4.64
N LYS A 56 11.99 8.50 4.92
CA LYS A 56 13.41 8.83 4.73
C LYS A 56 13.77 9.04 3.27
N SER A 57 13.22 8.22 2.38
CA SER A 57 13.36 8.39 0.92
C SER A 57 12.68 9.66 0.41
N ALA A 58 11.51 10.00 0.96
CA ALA A 58 10.80 11.23 0.65
C ALA A 58 11.57 12.48 1.12
N GLU A 59 12.20 12.45 2.29
CA GLU A 59 13.09 13.52 2.75
C GLU A 59 14.30 13.69 1.83
N ALA A 60 14.97 12.59 1.45
CA ALA A 60 16.10 12.63 0.53
C ALA A 60 15.70 13.23 -0.84
N THR A 61 14.53 12.87 -1.34
CA THR A 61 13.96 13.39 -2.59
C THR A 61 13.56 14.87 -2.44
N SER A 62 13.03 15.27 -1.29
CA SER A 62 12.67 16.67 -1.01
C SER A 62 13.92 17.56 -0.92
N ILE A 63 15.01 17.05 -0.33
CA ILE A 63 16.32 17.72 -0.33
C ILE A 63 16.85 17.89 -1.76
N GLN A 64 16.67 16.90 -2.64
CA GLN A 64 16.99 17.01 -4.06
C GLN A 64 16.09 18.04 -4.79
N GLY A 65 14.81 18.10 -4.44
CA GLY A 65 13.86 19.07 -4.97
C GLY A 65 14.21 20.52 -4.60
N ILE A 66 14.59 20.78 -3.35
CA ILE A 66 15.08 22.09 -2.88
C ILE A 66 16.37 22.50 -3.61
N LYS A 67 17.20 21.53 -4.00
CA LYS A 67 18.38 21.75 -4.87
C LYS A 67 18.02 22.07 -6.33
N GLY A 68 16.74 22.19 -6.68
CA GLY A 68 16.27 22.56 -8.02
C GLY A 68 16.09 21.39 -8.98
N GLN A 69 16.05 20.15 -8.48
CA GLN A 69 15.92 18.94 -9.31
C GLN A 69 14.46 18.49 -9.54
N ALA A 70 13.46 19.21 -9.01
CA ALA A 70 12.03 18.90 -9.15
C ALA A 70 11.21 20.15 -9.54
N SER A 71 10.23 19.99 -10.44
CA SER A 71 9.42 21.10 -10.98
C SER A 71 8.33 21.56 -9.99
N THR A 72 7.92 22.82 -10.08
CA THR A 72 6.82 23.38 -9.27
C THR A 72 5.49 22.65 -9.46
N GLN A 73 5.26 22.04 -10.63
CA GLN A 73 4.13 21.14 -10.87
C GLN A 73 4.18 19.88 -10.01
N ALA A 74 5.35 19.25 -9.89
CA ALA A 74 5.52 18.05 -9.06
C ALA A 74 5.23 18.33 -7.58
N VAL A 75 5.53 19.53 -7.11
CA VAL A 75 5.21 19.97 -5.74
C VAL A 75 3.69 20.09 -5.54
N VAL A 76 2.96 20.68 -6.49
CA VAL A 76 1.50 20.81 -6.40
C VAL A 76 0.83 19.44 -6.46
N ASP A 77 1.28 18.55 -7.34
CA ASP A 77 0.73 17.19 -7.44
C ASP A 77 0.95 16.41 -6.13
N ALA A 78 2.13 16.53 -5.53
CA ALA A 78 2.43 15.90 -4.24
C ALA A 78 1.53 16.43 -3.11
N VAL A 79 1.26 17.74 -3.07
CA VAL A 79 0.37 18.35 -2.08
C VAL A 79 -1.08 17.90 -2.29
N MET A 80 -1.57 17.91 -3.52
CA MET A 80 -2.92 17.44 -3.85
C MET A 80 -3.12 15.96 -3.50
N GLN A 81 -2.09 15.14 -3.65
CA GLN A 81 -2.12 13.74 -3.25
C GLN A 81 -2.13 13.58 -1.73
N ALA A 82 -1.35 14.40 -1.00
CA ALA A 82 -1.35 14.42 0.46
C ALA A 82 -2.72 14.85 1.03
N GLU A 83 -3.41 15.81 0.42
CA GLU A 83 -4.75 16.24 0.83
C GLU A 83 -5.79 15.11 0.75
N ARG A 84 -5.75 14.30 -0.31
CA ARG A 84 -6.67 13.15 -0.46
C ARG A 84 -6.44 12.08 0.61
N THR A 85 -5.19 11.83 0.95
CA THR A 85 -4.84 10.90 2.03
C THR A 85 -5.27 11.45 3.38
N LEU A 86 -5.07 12.75 3.64
CA LEU A 86 -5.51 13.41 4.86
C LEU A 86 -7.03 13.33 5.04
N GLN A 87 -7.79 13.60 3.99
CA GLN A 87 -9.26 13.50 4.02
C GLN A 87 -9.73 12.09 4.40
N THR A 88 -9.06 11.07 3.88
CA THR A 88 -9.35 9.66 4.20
C THR A 88 -9.00 9.34 5.65
N ALA A 89 -7.86 9.83 6.14
CA ALA A 89 -7.46 9.66 7.54
C ALA A 89 -8.42 10.34 8.52
N VAL A 90 -8.92 11.54 8.19
CA VAL A 90 -9.93 12.25 8.99
C VAL A 90 -11.26 11.48 9.01
N ALA A 91 -11.72 10.96 7.86
CA ALA A 91 -12.92 10.14 7.81
C ALA A 91 -12.80 8.87 8.68
N LEU A 92 -11.63 8.25 8.71
CA LEU A 92 -11.35 7.10 9.56
C LEU A 92 -11.33 7.48 11.05
N ARG A 93 -10.68 8.60 11.41
CA ARG A 93 -10.69 9.16 12.77
C ARG A 93 -12.11 9.35 13.26
N ASP A 94 -12.96 9.98 12.45
CA ASP A 94 -14.34 10.28 12.85
C ASP A 94 -15.17 8.99 13.05
N LYS A 95 -14.92 7.94 12.25
CA LYS A 95 -15.55 6.62 12.44
C LYS A 95 -15.09 5.91 13.71
N VAL A 96 -13.80 5.99 14.06
CA VAL A 96 -13.27 5.39 15.31
C VAL A 96 -13.85 6.11 16.53
N VAL A 97 -13.94 7.45 16.49
CA VAL A 97 -14.56 8.22 17.57
C VAL A 97 -16.04 7.87 17.72
N ALA A 98 -16.78 7.75 16.61
CA ALA A 98 -18.19 7.33 16.65
C ALA A 98 -18.36 5.91 17.25
N ALA A 99 -17.52 4.95 16.83
CA ALA A 99 -17.54 3.59 17.37
C ALA A 99 -17.25 3.55 18.88
N TYR A 100 -16.30 4.37 19.35
CA TYR A 100 -16.00 4.48 20.78
C TYR A 100 -17.18 5.04 21.58
N GLN A 101 -17.82 6.10 21.07
CA GLN A 101 -19.01 6.69 21.72
C GLN A 101 -20.18 5.72 21.76
N GLU A 102 -20.35 4.88 20.73
CA GLU A 102 -21.39 3.85 20.69
C GLU A 102 -21.13 2.73 21.72
N MET A 103 -19.92 2.20 21.78
CA MET A 103 -19.52 1.22 22.81
C MET A 103 -19.71 1.76 24.22
N SER A 104 -19.37 3.04 24.44
CA SER A 104 -19.52 3.68 25.74
C SER A 104 -20.99 3.87 26.15
N ARG A 105 -21.93 4.01 25.20
CA ARG A 105 -23.37 4.09 25.50
C ARG A 105 -23.98 2.72 25.80
N MET A 106 -23.39 1.65 25.30
CA MET A 106 -23.86 0.27 25.50
C MET A 106 -23.26 -0.38 26.76
N SER A 107 -22.16 0.17 27.31
CA SER A 107 -21.47 -0.35 28.50
C SER A 107 -22.05 0.14 29.85
N ILE A 108 -23.34 0.47 29.91
CA ILE A 108 -24.05 0.68 31.18
C ILE A 108 -25.20 -0.31 31.35
#